data_AF-A0A943TE56-F1
#
_entry.id   AF-A0A943TE56-F1
#
_cell.length_a   1.000
_cell.length_b   1.000
_cell.length_c   1.000
_cell.angle_alpha   90.00
_cell.angle_beta   90.00
_cell.angle_gamma   90.00
#
_symmetry.space_group_name_H-M   'P 1'
#
loop_
_entity.id
_entity.type
_entity.pdbx_description
1 polymer ?
#
loop_
_entity_poly.entity_id
_entity_poly.type
_entity_poly.pdbx_seq_one_letter_code
_entity_poly.pdbx_strand_id
1 'polypeptide(L)'
;MSRQTKEYAKKLVAQMTVEEKMSQMLYESPAIERLNIPAYNWWNEALHGVARAGVATVFPQSIGLAATFDPKLVGQIGDVVSTEGRAKFNEFSRRGDHGIYKGLTFWAPNVNIFRDPRWG
;
A
#
# COMPACT_ATOMS: atom_id res chain seq x y z
N MET A 1 -3.96 -14.06 -5.69
CA MET A 1 -3.20 -13.73 -6.92
C MET A 1 -3.34 -14.87 -7.92
N SER A 2 -3.77 -14.60 -9.15
CA SER A 2 -4.00 -15.65 -10.14
C SER A 2 -2.69 -16.28 -10.62
N ARG A 3 -2.76 -17.51 -11.16
CA ARG A 3 -1.61 -18.17 -11.79
C ARG A 3 -1.03 -17.33 -12.92
N GLN A 4 -1.88 -16.69 -13.71
CA GLN A 4 -1.50 -15.80 -14.81
C GLN A 4 -0.64 -14.63 -14.32
N THR A 5 -1.03 -13.97 -13.23
CA THR A 5 -0.25 -12.85 -12.66
C THR A 5 1.13 -13.30 -12.19
N LYS A 6 1.23 -14.47 -11.56
CA LYS A 6 2.53 -15.04 -11.12
C LYS A 6 3.46 -15.29 -12.31
N GLU A 7 2.95 -15.89 -13.38
CA GLU A 7 3.75 -16.18 -14.57
C GLU A 7 4.14 -14.90 -15.34
N TYR A 8 3.25 -13.91 -15.40
CA TYR A 8 3.58 -12.60 -15.95
C TYR A 8 4.72 -11.93 -15.18
N ALA A 9 4.62 -11.88 -13.84
CA ALA A 9 5.66 -11.29 -12.99
C ALA A 9 7.02 -11.98 -13.18
N LYS A 10 7.06 -13.32 -13.22
CA LYS A 10 8.29 -14.09 -13.48
C LYS A 10 8.91 -13.71 -14.83
N LYS A 11 8.10 -13.65 -15.88
CA LYS A 11 8.56 -13.28 -17.23
C LYS A 11 9.07 -11.84 -17.30
N LEU A 12 8.44 -10.93 -16.58
CA LEU A 12 8.88 -9.53 -16.50
C LEU A 12 10.23 -9.42 -15.78
N VAL A 13 10.37 -10.04 -14.62
CA VAL A 13 11.63 -10.03 -13.84
C VAL A 13 12.76 -10.76 -14.58
N ALA A 14 12.46 -11.80 -15.36
CA ALA A 14 13.45 -12.51 -16.17
C ALA A 14 14.09 -11.63 -17.27
N GLN A 15 13.41 -10.56 -17.70
CA GLN A 15 13.91 -9.62 -18.71
C GLN A 15 14.79 -8.51 -18.11
N MET A 16 14.82 -8.37 -16.78
CA MET A 16 15.61 -7.35 -16.09
C MET A 16 17.09 -7.75 -15.98
N THR A 17 17.99 -6.77 -16.09
CA THR A 17 19.39 -6.93 -15.70
C THR A 17 19.52 -7.16 -14.18
N VAL A 18 20.72 -7.49 -13.72
CA VAL A 18 20.96 -7.63 -12.27
C VAL A 18 20.79 -6.28 -11.56
N GLU A 19 21.28 -5.21 -12.17
CA GLU A 19 21.19 -3.84 -11.65
C GLU A 19 19.73 -3.36 -11.59
N GLU A 20 18.94 -3.63 -12.64
CA GLU A 20 17.50 -3.37 -12.65
C GLU A 20 16.79 -4.15 -11.53
N LYS A 21 17.13 -5.43 -11.29
CA LYS A 21 16.56 -6.19 -10.16
C LYS A 21 16.93 -5.60 -8.81
N MET A 22 18.20 -5.22 -8.64
CA MET A 22 18.68 -4.60 -7.40
C MET A 22 17.96 -3.28 -7.12
N SER A 23 17.67 -2.47 -8.14
CA SER A 23 16.96 -1.21 -7.97
C SER A 23 15.52 -1.38 -7.47
N GLN A 24 14.90 -2.53 -7.71
CA GLN A 24 13.52 -2.83 -7.28
C GLN A 24 13.44 -3.42 -5.86
N MET A 25 14.56 -3.54 -5.13
CA MET A 25 14.59 -4.13 -3.77
C MET A 25 14.35 -3.10 -2.65
N LEU A 26 14.14 -1.82 -3.01
CA LEU A 26 13.84 -0.74 -2.07
C LEU A 26 12.38 -0.31 -2.21
N TYR A 27 11.86 0.32 -1.15
CA TYR A 27 10.50 0.86 -1.16
C TYR A 27 10.33 1.95 -2.23
N GLU A 28 11.39 2.67 -2.58
CA GLU A 28 11.44 3.57 -3.72
C GLU A 28 12.01 2.82 -4.92
N SER A 29 11.14 2.24 -5.73
CA SER A 29 11.52 1.52 -6.94
C SER A 29 11.53 2.47 -8.14
N PRO A 30 12.68 2.72 -8.78
CA PRO A 30 12.75 3.60 -9.94
C PRO A 30 12.07 2.96 -11.15
N ALA A 31 11.72 3.80 -12.13
CA ALA A 31 11.18 3.34 -13.40
C ALA A 31 12.21 2.49 -14.16
N ILE A 32 11.71 1.52 -14.94
CA ILE A 32 12.51 0.77 -15.93
C ILE A 32 11.87 1.02 -17.30
N GLU A 33 12.31 2.10 -17.95
CA GLU A 33 11.70 2.63 -19.17
C GLU A 33 11.72 1.62 -20.32
N ARG A 34 12.82 0.87 -20.49
CA ARG A 34 12.95 -0.17 -21.53
C ARG A 34 11.87 -1.26 -21.41
N LEU A 35 11.36 -1.50 -20.20
CA LEU A 35 10.32 -2.48 -19.92
C LEU A 35 8.93 -1.84 -19.73
N ASN A 36 8.80 -0.52 -19.94
CA ASN A 36 7.59 0.26 -19.69
C ASN A 36 7.05 0.08 -18.25
N ILE A 37 7.96 0.01 -17.27
CA ILE A 37 7.60 -0.09 -15.85
C ILE A 37 7.72 1.33 -15.26
N PRO A 38 6.62 1.93 -14.79
CA PRO A 38 6.69 3.23 -14.13
C PRO A 38 7.41 3.10 -12.78
N ALA A 39 7.91 4.22 -12.26
CA ALA A 39 8.37 4.27 -10.89
C ALA A 39 7.22 3.88 -9.95
N TYR A 40 7.57 3.25 -8.82
CA TYR A 40 6.58 2.84 -7.84
C TYR A 40 7.16 3.00 -6.43
N ASN A 41 6.37 3.62 -5.54
CA ASN A 41 6.69 3.68 -4.14
C ASN A 41 5.82 2.69 -3.34
N TRP A 42 6.47 1.73 -2.68
CA TRP A 42 5.84 0.68 -1.89
C TRP A 42 5.37 1.16 -0.51
N TRP A 43 5.82 2.34 -0.07
CA TRP A 43 5.46 2.91 1.21
C TRP A 43 4.19 3.75 1.08
N ASN A 44 3.08 3.15 1.51
CA ASN A 44 1.83 3.85 1.81
C ASN A 44 1.31 3.41 3.18
N GLU A 45 0.40 4.18 3.78
CA GLU A 45 -0.06 3.97 5.15
C GLU A 45 -1.58 4.09 5.21
N ALA A 46 -2.22 3.19 5.96
CA ALA A 46 -3.68 3.11 6.06
C ALA A 46 -4.20 2.63 7.42
N LEU A 47 -3.45 2.89 8.50
CA LEU A 47 -3.72 2.30 9.83
C LEU A 47 -5.16 2.53 10.32
N HIS A 48 -5.71 3.73 10.09
CA HIS A 48 -7.08 4.10 10.47
C HIS A 48 -7.68 5.13 9.49
N GLY A 49 -7.40 4.95 8.20
CA GLY A 49 -7.63 5.95 7.14
C GLY A 49 -6.40 6.11 6.25
N VAL A 50 -6.58 6.52 5.00
CA VAL A 50 -5.44 6.71 4.08
C VAL A 50 -4.59 7.88 4.56
N ALA A 51 -3.32 7.63 4.90
CA ALA A 51 -2.48 8.65 5.47
C ALA A 51 -1.73 9.46 4.41
N ARG A 52 -1.46 10.74 4.70
CA ARG A 52 -0.49 11.61 3.99
C ARG A 52 -0.69 11.76 2.48
N ALA A 53 -1.86 11.38 1.97
CA ALA A 53 -2.25 11.45 0.57
C ALA A 53 -3.43 12.43 0.37
N GLY A 54 -3.36 13.60 0.99
CA GLY A 54 -4.43 14.59 1.05
C GLY A 54 -5.49 14.29 2.11
N VAL A 55 -6.70 14.83 1.93
CA VAL A 55 -7.82 14.64 2.87
C VAL A 55 -8.41 13.23 2.73
N ALA A 56 -8.61 12.54 3.83
CA ALA A 56 -9.18 11.19 3.92
C ALA A 56 -10.05 11.08 5.17
N THR A 57 -10.95 10.10 5.19
CA THR A 57 -11.69 9.79 6.41
C THR A 57 -10.73 9.28 7.49
N VAL A 58 -10.83 9.82 8.71
CA VAL A 58 -10.02 9.41 9.86
C VAL A 58 -10.91 8.62 10.82
N PHE A 59 -10.67 7.33 10.94
CA PHE A 59 -11.39 6.42 11.82
C PHE A 59 -10.75 6.37 13.22
N PRO A 60 -11.41 5.77 14.22
CA PRO A 60 -10.75 5.45 15.49
C PRO A 60 -9.48 4.61 15.28
N GLN A 61 -8.48 4.79 16.14
CA GLN A 61 -7.27 3.96 16.18
C GLN A 61 -7.64 2.48 16.39
N SER A 62 -6.74 1.56 16.00
CA SER A 62 -6.96 0.11 16.09
C SER A 62 -7.44 -0.36 17.46
N ILE A 63 -6.95 0.22 18.56
CA ILE A 63 -7.39 -0.10 19.93
C ILE A 63 -8.87 0.26 20.17
N GLY A 64 -9.32 1.40 19.64
CA GLY A 64 -10.71 1.85 19.71
C GLY A 64 -11.63 1.00 18.82
N LEU A 65 -11.16 0.61 17.64
CA LEU A 65 -11.89 -0.32 16.77
C LEU A 65 -12.02 -1.70 17.41
N ALA A 66 -10.95 -2.22 18.02
CA ALA A 66 -10.96 -3.50 18.72
C ALA A 66 -11.96 -3.50 19.89
N ALA A 67 -12.08 -2.38 20.62
CA ALA A 67 -13.02 -2.24 21.74
C ALA A 67 -14.50 -2.33 21.33
N THR A 68 -14.83 -2.28 20.03
CA THR A 68 -16.20 -2.50 19.53
C THR A 68 -16.60 -3.98 19.54
N PHE A 69 -15.63 -4.90 19.49
CA PHE A 69 -15.85 -6.33 19.27
C PHE A 69 -16.72 -6.65 18.03
N ASP A 70 -16.74 -5.75 17.03
CA ASP A 70 -17.54 -5.89 15.81
C ASP A 70 -16.63 -6.11 14.57
N PRO A 71 -16.39 -7.38 14.16
CA PRO A 71 -15.57 -7.67 13.00
C PRO A 71 -16.19 -7.20 11.67
N LYS A 72 -17.53 -7.08 11.60
CA LYS A 72 -18.22 -6.61 10.39
C LYS A 72 -17.98 -5.12 10.21
N LEU A 73 -18.07 -4.34 11.29
CA LEU A 73 -17.74 -2.92 11.27
C LEU A 73 -16.29 -2.68 10.83
N VAL A 74 -15.33 -3.45 11.36
CA VAL A 74 -13.91 -3.35 10.95
C VAL A 74 -13.74 -3.66 9.46
N GLY A 75 -14.44 -4.68 8.95
CA GLY A 75 -14.45 -4.99 7.52
C GLY A 75 -14.98 -3.83 6.67
N GLN A 76 -16.10 -3.23 7.06
CA GLN A 76 -16.69 -2.08 6.37
C GLN A 76 -15.76 -0.86 6.35
N ILE A 77 -15.05 -0.60 7.45
CA ILE A 77 -14.04 0.45 7.51
C ILE A 77 -12.90 0.14 6.52
N GLY A 78 -12.43 -1.11 6.48
CA GLY A 78 -11.45 -1.55 5.50
C GLY A 78 -11.89 -1.31 4.05
N ASP A 79 -13.16 -1.59 3.73
CA ASP A 79 -13.74 -1.33 2.41
C ASP A 79 -13.71 0.16 2.05
N VAL A 80 -14.09 1.04 2.98
CA VAL A 80 -14.03 2.50 2.79
C VAL A 80 -12.59 2.96 2.55
N VAL A 81 -11.66 2.54 3.39
CA VAL A 81 -10.23 2.91 3.27
C VAL A 81 -9.65 2.41 1.94
N SER A 82 -9.98 1.20 1.51
CA SER A 82 -9.52 0.65 0.23
C SER A 82 -10.08 1.44 -0.97
N THR A 83 -11.33 1.90 -0.88
CA THR A 83 -11.99 2.70 -1.91
C THR A 83 -11.33 4.08 -2.02
N GLU A 84 -11.11 4.76 -0.90
CA GLU A 84 -10.38 6.03 -0.87
C GLU A 84 -8.95 5.88 -1.40
N GLY A 85 -8.25 4.80 -0.99
CA GLY A 85 -6.89 4.51 -1.43
C GLY A 85 -6.80 4.30 -2.94
N ARG A 86 -7.75 3.56 -3.53
CA ARG A 86 -7.82 3.37 -4.98
C ARG A 86 -8.12 4.68 -5.71
N ALA A 87 -9.07 5.48 -5.20
CA ALA A 87 -9.41 6.77 -5.80
C ALA A 87 -8.20 7.71 -5.85
N LYS A 88 -7.45 7.80 -4.74
CA LYS A 88 -6.22 8.58 -4.65
C LYS A 88 -5.14 8.08 -5.59
N PHE A 89 -4.88 6.77 -5.61
CA PHE A 89 -3.90 6.16 -6.54
C PHE A 89 -4.22 6.51 -7.99
N ASN A 90 -5.49 6.41 -8.41
CA ASN A 90 -5.91 6.73 -9.77
C ASN A 90 -5.63 8.20 -10.11
N GLU A 91 -5.90 9.12 -9.19
CA GLU A 91 -5.69 10.55 -9.42
C GLU A 91 -4.20 10.93 -9.47
N PHE A 92 -3.37 10.38 -8.56
CA PHE A 92 -1.93 10.62 -8.61
C PHE A 92 -1.30 9.99 -9.86
N SER A 93 -1.69 8.76 -10.21
CA SER A 93 -1.22 8.09 -11.43
C SER A 93 -1.61 8.87 -12.69
N ARG A 94 -2.81 9.46 -12.74
CA ARG A 94 -3.25 10.33 -13.86
C ARG A 94 -2.35 11.56 -14.03
N ARG A 95 -1.75 12.04 -12.95
CA ARG A 95 -0.81 13.18 -12.93
C ARG A 95 0.65 12.74 -13.11
N GLY A 96 0.93 11.44 -13.30
CA GLY A 96 2.29 10.88 -13.36
C GLY A 96 3.03 10.92 -12.02
N ASP A 97 2.31 11.06 -10.91
CA ASP A 97 2.87 11.19 -9.58
C ASP A 97 2.90 9.83 -8.87
N HIS A 98 4.09 9.24 -8.77
CA HIS A 98 4.32 7.92 -8.19
C HIS A 98 5.11 7.98 -6.87
N GLY A 99 5.08 9.14 -6.20
CA GLY A 99 5.81 9.34 -4.95
C GLY A 99 5.28 8.53 -3.76
N ILE A 100 5.94 8.70 -2.62
CA ILE A 100 5.53 8.10 -1.33
C ILE A 100 4.07 8.43 -0.98
N TYR A 101 3.38 7.48 -0.33
CA TYR A 101 1.95 7.53 0.04
C TYR A 101 0.94 7.50 -1.11
N LYS A 102 1.39 7.23 -2.34
CA LYS A 102 0.52 7.29 -3.53
C LYS A 102 0.36 5.95 -4.24
N GLY A 103 1.08 4.91 -3.80
CA GLY A 103 0.97 3.54 -4.29
C GLY A 103 -0.25 2.79 -3.76
N LEU A 104 -0.42 1.54 -4.19
CA LEU A 104 -1.52 0.64 -3.82
C LEU A 104 -1.17 -0.32 -2.67
N THR A 105 0.03 -0.21 -2.12
CA THR A 105 0.55 -1.08 -1.07
C THR A 105 0.59 -0.30 0.22
N PHE A 106 -0.17 -0.74 1.21
CA PHE A 106 -0.30 -0.07 2.50
C PHE A 106 0.38 -0.90 3.58
N TRP A 107 1.19 -0.28 4.42
CA TRP A 107 1.85 -0.87 5.58
C TRP A 107 0.89 -0.89 6.77
N ALA A 108 -0.23 -1.56 6.56
CA ALA A 108 -1.29 -1.76 7.54
C ALA A 108 -1.90 -3.14 7.34
N PRO A 109 -2.52 -3.74 8.37
CA PRO A 109 -2.67 -3.22 9.74
C PRO A 109 -1.43 -3.48 10.64
N ASN A 110 -1.34 -2.76 11.75
CA ASN A 110 -0.51 -3.20 12.88
C ASN A 110 -1.30 -4.26 13.67
N VAL A 111 -0.76 -5.48 13.75
CA VAL A 111 -1.35 -6.63 14.44
C VAL A 111 -0.51 -7.12 15.61
N ASN A 112 0.51 -6.36 15.99
CA ASN A 112 1.30 -6.66 17.17
C ASN A 112 0.42 -6.48 18.42
N ILE A 113 0.62 -7.35 19.41
CA ILE A 113 -0.12 -7.28 20.66
C ILE A 113 0.52 -6.24 21.58
N PHE A 114 -0.31 -5.39 22.19
CA PHE A 114 0.11 -4.39 23.17
C PHE A 114 0.45 -5.08 24.51
N ARG A 115 1.56 -5.82 24.53
CA ARG A 115 1.97 -6.66 25.66
C ARG A 115 2.47 -5.84 26.85
N ASP A 116 3.39 -4.90 26.59
CA ASP A 116 3.91 -3.99 27.61
C ASP A 116 3.11 -2.69 27.53
N PRO A 117 2.42 -2.25 28.60
CA PRO A 117 1.55 -1.08 28.57
C PRO A 117 2.29 0.25 28.32
N ARG A 118 3.63 0.24 28.30
CA ARG A 118 4.46 1.42 28.03
C ARG A 118 4.80 1.62 26.55
N TRP A 119 4.40 0.70 25.67
CA TRP A 119 4.68 0.83 24.24
C TRP A 119 3.90 2.00 23.61
N GLY A 120 4.62 2.99 23.08
CA GLY A 120 4.05 4.18 22.41
C GLY A 120 4.18 4.15 20.89
#